data_AF-Q8VTD5-F1
#
_entry.id   AF-Q8VTD5-F1
#
_cell.length_a   1.000
_cell.length_b   1.000
_cell.length_c   1.000
_cell.angle_alpha   90.00
_cell.angle_beta   90.00
_cell.angle_gamma   90.00
#
_symmetry.space_group_name_H-M   'P 1'
#
loop_
_entity.id
_entity.type
_entity.pdbx_description
1 polymer ?
#
loop_
_entity_poly.entity_id
_entity_poly.type
_entity_poly.pdbx_seq_one_letter_code
_entity_poly.pdbx_strand_id
1 'polypeptide(L)'
;MLVSRFLNDDIDPFNLGVLLSRFQIKNGCIYGVCSYKASKFVPDYEKSKARVLDALNTLSVHPIWQSNQESVTKIKGTFVFILEKDLHLDENAFYKKLLNLIIDNDFFNRSHSMTPNQKRFLSGFFESRGSIDTQRNFLTSDYFFHSPLEFNKFHYLIDHFNIPSEALNFNFRELQPEHAQGINQRNAQFRIYLNWYLHHIGLFNPYKARIAEHVFKTTLIYDGIYHKLSYPPTTKYHGNSFTERAHFYLKNVYQQDLDDKSIEKLREQLGWIQKSEEFKRDSKIINFYRISTPNVCSACCGDYDIKERSFISLPLYKITQNPNSYYTEIHHVVSLGKNKELDVLENLAKLCPTCHRALKKGSSEEEFQKRLIRNILNHNKDNLEFAQLRFETDDFLTLIDKIHESLK
;
A
#
# COMPACT_ATOMS: atom_id res chain seq x y z
N MET A 1 27.33 -4.66 -10.85
CA MET A 1 26.59 -5.80 -11.45
C MET A 1 25.78 -5.25 -12.61
N LEU A 2 25.62 -5.96 -13.73
CA LEU A 2 24.80 -5.48 -14.85
C LEU A 2 23.31 -5.60 -14.53
N VAL A 3 22.47 -4.68 -15.03
CA VAL A 3 21.01 -4.76 -14.84
C VAL A 3 20.44 -6.01 -15.51
N SER A 4 20.88 -6.36 -16.72
CA SER A 4 20.45 -7.62 -17.37
C SER A 4 20.72 -8.85 -16.50
N ARG A 5 21.90 -8.91 -15.89
CA ARG A 5 22.31 -10.01 -15.01
C ARG A 5 21.48 -10.04 -13.73
N PHE A 6 21.28 -8.88 -13.10
CA PHE A 6 20.43 -8.77 -11.91
C PHE A 6 19.01 -9.25 -12.17
N LEU A 7 18.45 -8.97 -13.35
CA LEU A 7 17.08 -9.34 -13.70
C LEU A 7 16.90 -10.81 -14.12
N ASN A 8 17.99 -11.54 -14.43
CA ASN A 8 17.95 -12.90 -14.96
C ASN A 8 18.60 -13.96 -14.04
N ASP A 9 19.46 -13.56 -13.10
CA ASP A 9 20.07 -14.49 -12.12
C ASP A 9 19.08 -14.85 -11.00
N ASP A 10 19.34 -15.88 -10.20
CA ASP A 10 18.50 -16.26 -9.04
C ASP A 10 18.47 -15.12 -8.01
N ILE A 11 17.35 -14.39 -7.95
CA ILE A 11 17.35 -13.06 -7.34
C ILE A 11 17.16 -13.12 -5.84
N ASP A 12 18.07 -12.44 -5.15
CA ASP A 12 17.98 -12.18 -3.73
C ASP A 12 16.72 -11.37 -3.36
N PRO A 13 15.77 -11.96 -2.60
CA PRO A 13 14.57 -11.26 -2.14
C PRO A 13 14.89 -9.98 -1.37
N PHE A 14 15.99 -9.93 -0.61
CA PHE A 14 16.36 -8.75 0.15
C PHE A 14 16.62 -7.54 -0.77
N ASN A 15 17.47 -7.69 -1.79
CA ASN A 15 17.77 -6.62 -2.74
C ASN A 15 16.56 -6.23 -3.61
N LEU A 16 15.65 -7.16 -3.92
CA LEU A 16 14.36 -6.81 -4.54
C LEU A 16 13.51 -5.90 -3.66
N GLY A 17 13.42 -6.20 -2.36
CA GLY A 17 12.72 -5.37 -1.40
C GLY A 17 13.31 -3.96 -1.31
N VAL A 18 14.64 -3.85 -1.31
CA VAL A 18 15.36 -2.56 -1.31
C VAL A 18 14.99 -1.72 -2.53
N LEU A 19 15.03 -2.30 -3.73
CA LEU A 19 14.71 -1.59 -4.97
C LEU A 19 13.24 -1.19 -5.02
N LEU A 20 12.31 -2.08 -4.62
CA LEU A 20 10.88 -1.77 -4.61
C LEU A 20 10.53 -0.65 -3.59
N SER A 21 11.24 -0.63 -2.46
CA SER A 21 11.13 0.46 -1.48
C SER A 21 11.52 1.78 -2.12
N ARG A 22 12.76 1.86 -2.64
CA ARG A 22 13.24 2.97 -3.45
C ARG A 22 14.56 2.63 -4.14
N PHE A 23 14.59 2.77 -5.46
CA PHE A 23 15.83 2.90 -6.23
C PHE A 23 16.05 4.34 -6.67
N GLN A 24 17.28 4.65 -7.13
CA GLN A 24 17.61 5.93 -7.75
C GLN A 24 18.41 5.67 -9.02
N ILE A 25 18.12 6.41 -10.09
CA ILE A 25 18.92 6.38 -11.32
C ILE A 25 19.77 7.64 -11.40
N LYS A 26 21.10 7.47 -11.44
CA LYS A 26 22.07 8.57 -11.64
C LYS A 26 23.31 8.05 -12.36
N ASN A 27 23.98 8.93 -13.12
CA ASN A 27 25.27 8.62 -13.75
C ASN A 27 25.27 7.30 -14.56
N GLY A 28 24.17 6.99 -15.24
CA GLY A 28 24.04 5.74 -16.01
C GLY A 28 23.93 4.46 -15.16
N CYS A 29 23.68 4.56 -13.86
CA CYS A 29 23.53 3.42 -12.96
C CYS A 29 22.23 3.50 -12.15
N ILE A 30 21.79 2.33 -11.68
CA ILE A 30 20.67 2.17 -10.75
C ILE A 30 21.27 1.82 -9.38
N TYR A 31 20.82 2.53 -8.34
CA TYR A 31 21.32 2.37 -6.98
C TYR A 31 20.23 1.83 -6.06
N GLY A 32 20.53 0.72 -5.38
CA GLY A 32 19.87 0.36 -4.13
C GLY A 32 20.59 1.05 -2.97
N VAL A 33 19.84 1.57 -2.00
CA VAL A 33 20.40 2.45 -0.95
C VAL A 33 19.95 2.00 0.43
N CYS A 34 20.90 1.82 1.33
CA CYS A 34 20.65 1.67 2.76
C CYS A 34 21.13 2.91 3.52
N SER A 35 20.29 3.41 4.42
CA SER A 35 20.54 4.63 5.18
C SER A 35 20.00 4.50 6.59
N TYR A 36 20.80 4.93 7.55
CA TYR A 36 20.38 5.13 8.94
C TYR A 36 21.19 6.27 9.56
N LYS A 37 20.62 6.91 10.58
CA LYS A 37 21.17 8.12 11.19
C LYS A 37 21.66 7.82 12.61
N ALA A 38 22.61 8.64 13.07
CA ALA A 38 23.02 8.65 14.45
C ALA A 38 21.81 8.93 15.36
N SER A 39 21.72 8.17 16.44
CA SER A 39 20.69 8.29 17.46
C SER A 39 21.29 8.85 18.74
N LYS A 40 20.57 9.75 19.41
CA LYS A 40 20.96 10.24 20.74
C LYS A 40 20.92 9.16 21.82
N PHE A 41 20.22 8.05 21.57
CA PHE A 41 20.01 6.97 22.54
C PHE A 41 21.11 5.90 22.48
N VAL A 42 21.86 5.83 21.38
CA VAL A 42 22.84 4.75 21.14
C VAL A 42 24.16 5.35 20.65
N PRO A 43 25.27 5.19 21.40
CA PRO A 43 26.58 5.66 20.97
C PRO A 43 27.15 4.81 19.81
N ASP A 44 28.32 5.20 19.30
CA ASP A 44 29.11 4.44 18.33
C ASP A 44 28.47 4.27 16.93
N TYR A 45 27.77 5.30 16.44
CA TYR A 45 27.21 5.32 15.08
C TYR A 45 28.26 4.96 14.01
N GLU A 46 29.45 5.59 14.04
CA GLU A 46 30.50 5.33 13.05
C GLU A 46 31.03 3.89 13.12
N LYS A 47 31.29 3.35 14.33
CA LYS A 47 31.76 1.97 14.49
C LYS A 47 30.70 0.94 14.09
N SER A 48 29.42 1.32 14.11
CA SER A 48 28.34 0.42 13.70
C SER A 48 28.34 0.15 12.21
N LYS A 49 28.89 1.05 11.37
CA LYS A 49 28.81 0.96 9.91
C LYS A 49 29.39 -0.34 9.35
N ALA A 50 30.53 -0.79 9.86
CA ALA A 50 31.15 -2.04 9.44
C ALA A 50 30.23 -3.26 9.67
N ARG A 51 29.60 -3.33 10.87
CA ARG A 51 28.67 -4.42 11.21
C ARG A 51 27.38 -4.37 10.41
N VAL A 52 26.89 -3.17 10.08
CA VAL A 52 25.70 -3.03 9.22
C VAL A 52 26.01 -3.43 7.79
N LEU A 53 27.20 -3.07 7.27
CA LEU A 53 27.63 -3.49 5.94
C LEU A 53 27.76 -5.02 5.83
N ASP A 54 28.32 -5.66 6.85
CA ASP A 54 28.41 -7.11 6.94
C ASP A 54 27.02 -7.77 6.95
N ALA A 55 26.08 -7.23 7.73
CA ALA A 55 24.70 -7.71 7.74
C ALA A 55 24.00 -7.57 6.37
N LEU A 56 24.22 -6.46 5.66
CA LEU A 56 23.68 -6.25 4.30
C LEU A 56 24.21 -7.29 3.31
N ASN A 57 25.51 -7.58 3.35
CA ASN A 57 26.13 -8.58 2.50
C ASN A 57 25.77 -10.02 2.90
N THR A 58 25.52 -10.28 4.18
CA THR A 58 25.02 -11.59 4.68
C THR A 58 23.60 -11.87 4.19
N LEU A 59 22.77 -10.82 4.10
CA LEU A 59 21.41 -10.92 3.59
C LEU A 59 21.33 -11.04 2.06
N SER A 60 22.42 -10.71 1.37
CA SER A 60 22.49 -10.73 -0.09
C SER A 60 23.10 -12.03 -0.60
N VAL A 61 22.49 -12.65 -1.61
CA VAL A 61 23.08 -13.83 -2.30
C VAL A 61 24.46 -13.49 -2.88
N HIS A 62 24.62 -12.27 -3.38
CA HIS A 62 25.89 -11.72 -3.82
C HIS A 62 26.29 -10.56 -2.90
N PRO A 63 27.53 -10.52 -2.38
CA PRO A 63 28.00 -9.44 -1.51
C PRO A 63 28.29 -8.18 -2.36
N ILE A 64 27.22 -7.52 -2.79
CA ILE A 64 27.26 -6.36 -3.70
C ILE A 64 27.19 -5.01 -2.98
N TRP A 65 26.99 -5.02 -1.66
CA TRP A 65 26.89 -3.80 -0.88
C TRP A 65 28.26 -3.24 -0.53
N GLN A 66 28.37 -1.92 -0.62
CA GLN A 66 29.56 -1.17 -0.28
C GLN A 66 29.23 0.14 0.44
N SER A 67 30.22 0.69 1.15
CA SER A 67 30.14 2.04 1.70
C SER A 67 29.95 3.07 0.59
N ASN A 68 29.02 3.99 0.79
CA ASN A 68 28.74 5.03 -0.17
C ASN A 68 29.69 6.22 0.00
N GLN A 69 30.26 6.67 -1.10
CA GLN A 69 30.98 7.94 -1.18
C GLN A 69 30.09 8.96 -1.92
N GLU A 70 29.31 9.74 -1.17
CA GLU A 70 28.31 10.66 -1.75
C GLU A 70 28.95 11.70 -2.70
N SER A 71 30.22 12.06 -2.48
CA SER A 71 30.99 12.96 -3.35
C SER A 71 31.15 12.41 -4.76
N VAL A 72 31.24 11.07 -4.91
CA VAL A 72 31.41 10.35 -6.17
C VAL A 72 30.05 9.97 -6.76
N THR A 73 29.21 9.30 -5.98
CA THR A 73 27.94 8.75 -6.49
C THR A 73 26.86 9.82 -6.67
N LYS A 74 26.97 10.95 -5.95
CA LYS A 74 25.91 11.97 -5.82
C LYS A 74 24.58 11.39 -5.30
N ILE A 75 24.61 10.23 -4.65
CA ILE A 75 23.45 9.55 -4.03
C ILE A 75 23.54 9.74 -2.52
N LYS A 76 22.45 10.18 -1.89
CA LYS A 76 22.37 10.29 -0.43
C LYS A 76 22.10 8.93 0.21
N GLY A 77 22.96 8.49 1.13
CA GLY A 77 22.84 7.22 1.86
C GLY A 77 24.16 6.70 2.42
N THR A 78 24.09 5.77 3.37
CA THR A 78 25.27 5.23 4.05
C THR A 78 25.93 4.13 3.24
N PHE A 79 25.12 3.24 2.64
CA PHE A 79 25.58 2.13 1.80
C PHE A 79 24.80 2.11 0.51
N VAL A 80 25.45 1.59 -0.53
CA VAL A 80 24.85 1.40 -1.84
C VAL A 80 25.25 0.05 -2.41
N PHE A 81 24.40 -0.50 -3.26
CA PHE A 81 24.84 -1.40 -4.32
C PHE A 81 24.55 -0.74 -5.67
N ILE A 82 25.33 -1.10 -6.68
CA ILE A 82 25.31 -0.44 -7.99
C ILE A 82 25.00 -1.46 -9.08
N LEU A 83 23.93 -1.17 -9.83
CA LEU A 83 23.58 -1.86 -11.06
C LEU A 83 23.91 -0.97 -12.27
N GLU A 84 24.78 -1.45 -13.15
CA GLU A 84 25.17 -0.77 -14.38
C GLU A 84 24.08 -0.92 -15.44
N LYS A 85 23.62 0.20 -16.01
CA LYS A 85 22.45 0.25 -16.90
C LYS A 85 22.81 -0.15 -18.33
N ASP A 86 22.99 -1.44 -18.56
CA ASP A 86 23.28 -2.04 -19.87
C ASP A 86 22.03 -2.20 -20.75
N LEU A 87 20.84 -2.31 -20.16
CA LEU A 87 19.58 -2.42 -20.90
C LEU A 87 18.96 -1.06 -21.29
N HIS A 88 19.62 0.06 -20.99
CA HIS A 88 19.14 1.43 -21.26
C HIS A 88 17.71 1.78 -20.74
N LEU A 89 17.16 0.99 -19.80
CA LEU A 89 15.82 1.17 -19.21
C LEU A 89 15.65 2.50 -18.46
N ASP A 90 14.63 3.28 -18.79
CA ASP A 90 14.20 4.41 -17.95
C ASP A 90 13.60 3.95 -16.61
N GLU A 91 13.28 4.90 -15.73
CA GLU A 91 12.77 4.61 -14.39
C GLU A 91 11.47 3.79 -14.40
N ASN A 92 10.54 4.12 -15.28
CA ASN A 92 9.26 3.44 -15.39
C ASN A 92 9.43 2.02 -15.97
N ALA A 93 10.24 1.87 -17.01
CA ALA A 93 10.55 0.59 -17.63
C ALA A 93 11.28 -0.35 -16.66
N PHE A 94 12.22 0.18 -15.88
CA PHE A 94 12.90 -0.59 -14.84
C PHE A 94 11.93 -0.99 -13.73
N TYR A 95 11.09 -0.06 -13.23
CA TYR A 95 10.08 -0.36 -12.21
C TYR A 95 9.13 -1.47 -12.66
N LYS A 96 8.59 -1.39 -13.88
CA LYS A 96 7.69 -2.42 -14.43
C LYS A 96 8.36 -3.80 -14.48
N LYS A 97 9.61 -3.86 -14.95
CA LYS A 97 10.38 -5.11 -14.97
C LYS A 97 10.63 -5.65 -13.57
N LEU A 98 11.03 -4.78 -12.63
CA LEU A 98 11.23 -5.13 -11.23
C LEU A 98 9.95 -5.68 -10.60
N LEU A 99 8.81 -5.05 -10.86
CA LEU A 99 7.53 -5.48 -10.28
C LEU A 99 7.10 -6.85 -10.81
N ASN A 100 7.14 -7.07 -12.12
CA ASN A 100 6.81 -8.38 -12.71
C ASN A 100 7.73 -9.47 -12.17
N LEU A 101 9.03 -9.17 -12.07
CA LEU A 101 10.01 -10.09 -11.52
C LEU A 101 9.75 -10.47 -10.06
N ILE A 102 9.22 -9.55 -9.25
CA ILE A 102 8.79 -9.83 -7.88
C ILE A 102 7.54 -10.73 -7.90
N ILE A 103 6.56 -10.41 -8.75
CA ILE A 103 5.29 -11.14 -8.86
C ILE A 103 5.52 -12.59 -9.32
N ASP A 104 6.43 -12.78 -10.28
CA ASP A 104 6.76 -14.07 -10.88
C ASP A 104 7.65 -14.94 -9.97
N ASN A 105 8.14 -14.39 -8.85
CA ASN A 105 8.99 -15.15 -7.93
C ASN A 105 8.17 -16.01 -6.97
N ASP A 106 8.62 -17.24 -6.73
CA ASP A 106 7.97 -18.21 -5.83
C ASP A 106 7.69 -17.68 -4.41
N PHE A 107 8.53 -16.78 -3.86
CA PHE A 107 8.30 -16.22 -2.52
C PHE A 107 7.07 -15.29 -2.46
N PHE A 108 6.60 -14.82 -3.62
CA PHE A 108 5.45 -13.91 -3.77
C PHE A 108 4.09 -14.64 -3.76
N ASN A 109 4.06 -15.88 -3.26
CA ASN A 109 2.84 -16.64 -3.07
C ASN A 109 2.25 -16.47 -1.66
N ARG A 110 0.92 -16.51 -1.57
CA ARG A 110 0.22 -16.56 -0.27
C ARG A 110 0.58 -17.86 0.44
N SER A 111 1.22 -17.73 1.59
CA SER A 111 1.52 -18.83 2.50
C SER A 111 0.65 -18.74 3.75
N HIS A 112 0.53 -19.82 4.52
CA HIS A 112 -0.15 -19.75 5.83
C HIS A 112 0.66 -18.99 6.89
N SER A 113 1.98 -18.89 6.71
CA SER A 113 2.91 -18.18 7.59
C SER A 113 4.03 -17.52 6.78
N MET A 114 4.60 -16.44 7.32
CA MET A 114 5.63 -15.68 6.61
C MET A 114 6.91 -16.50 6.41
N THR A 115 7.28 -16.74 5.15
CA THR A 115 8.46 -17.56 4.78
C THR A 115 9.77 -16.80 5.01
N PRO A 116 10.93 -17.49 5.08
CA PRO A 116 12.23 -16.82 5.21
C PRO A 116 12.52 -15.81 4.08
N ASN A 117 12.14 -16.13 2.84
CA ASN A 117 12.35 -15.24 1.69
C ASN A 117 11.44 -14.00 1.76
N GLN A 118 10.20 -14.16 2.23
CA GLN A 118 9.31 -13.03 2.50
C GLN A 118 9.87 -12.12 3.61
N LYS A 119 10.45 -12.69 4.68
CA LYS A 119 11.13 -11.91 5.73
C LYS A 119 12.33 -11.14 5.19
N ARG A 120 13.14 -11.75 4.34
CA ARG A 120 14.28 -11.09 3.68
C ARG A 120 13.81 -9.94 2.81
N PHE A 121 12.81 -10.17 1.97
CA PHE A 121 12.21 -9.13 1.14
C PHE A 121 11.68 -7.96 1.96
N LEU A 122 10.90 -8.24 3.01
CA LEU A 122 10.34 -7.22 3.87
C LEU A 122 11.41 -6.45 4.65
N SER A 123 12.50 -7.11 5.02
CA SER A 123 13.66 -6.47 5.64
C SER A 123 14.33 -5.47 4.70
N GLY A 124 14.51 -5.87 3.44
CA GLY A 124 14.98 -4.97 2.39
C GLY A 124 14.02 -3.80 2.17
N PHE A 125 12.71 -4.07 2.17
CA PHE A 125 11.70 -3.06 1.90
C PHE A 125 11.56 -2.02 3.02
N PHE A 126 11.39 -2.48 4.27
CA PHE A 126 11.12 -1.62 5.41
C PHE A 126 12.38 -1.05 6.04
N GLU A 127 13.38 -1.89 6.30
CA GLU A 127 14.48 -1.51 7.21
C GLU A 127 15.66 -0.86 6.48
N SER A 128 15.88 -1.12 5.20
CA SER A 128 16.99 -0.51 4.44
C SER A 128 17.03 1.02 4.56
N ARG A 129 15.86 1.66 4.55
CA ARG A 129 15.69 3.11 4.70
C ARG A 129 14.78 3.53 5.85
N GLY A 130 14.11 2.58 6.50
CA GLY A 130 13.20 2.88 7.60
C GLY A 130 13.91 3.41 8.84
N SER A 131 13.23 4.26 9.60
CA SER A 131 13.70 4.82 10.86
C SER A 131 12.77 4.41 12.01
N ILE A 132 13.34 4.17 13.18
CA ILE A 132 12.57 3.86 14.38
C ILE A 132 12.02 5.17 14.95
N ASP A 133 10.69 5.29 14.95
CA ASP A 133 9.97 6.29 15.72
C ASP A 133 9.91 5.82 17.18
N THR A 134 10.76 6.40 18.03
CA THR A 134 10.89 6.03 19.44
C THR A 134 9.73 6.54 20.31
N GLN A 135 8.89 7.44 19.80
CA GLN A 135 7.76 7.98 20.56
C GLN A 135 6.49 7.15 20.32
N ARG A 136 6.24 6.79 19.06
CA ARG A 136 5.05 6.05 18.66
C ARG A 136 5.29 4.56 18.41
N ASN A 137 6.54 4.11 18.58
CA ASN A 137 6.97 2.72 18.44
C ASN A 137 6.65 2.12 17.06
N PHE A 138 6.96 2.88 16.00
CA PHE A 138 6.84 2.42 14.61
C PHE A 138 8.22 2.28 13.97
N LEU A 139 8.36 1.32 13.06
CA LEU A 139 9.35 1.40 12.00
C LEU A 139 8.71 2.18 10.84
N THR A 140 9.31 3.30 10.47
CA THR A 140 8.73 4.28 9.55
C THR A 140 9.60 4.41 8.31
N SER A 141 9.03 4.23 7.12
CA SER A 141 9.71 4.45 5.84
C SER A 141 8.97 5.54 5.07
N ASP A 142 9.73 6.47 4.47
CA ASP A 142 9.16 7.40 3.52
C ASP A 142 8.67 6.61 2.29
N TYR A 143 7.46 6.94 1.82
CA TYR A 143 6.80 6.22 0.76
C TYR A 143 7.02 6.95 -0.58
N PHE A 144 7.68 6.29 -1.52
CA PHE A 144 8.02 6.84 -2.84
C PHE A 144 7.20 6.15 -3.92
N PHE A 145 6.56 6.93 -4.79
CA PHE A 145 5.76 6.45 -5.91
C PHE A 145 5.60 7.60 -6.92
N HIS A 146 5.54 7.28 -8.21
CA HIS A 146 5.40 8.23 -9.30
C HIS A 146 4.05 8.13 -10.03
N SER A 147 3.26 7.11 -9.70
CA SER A 147 1.91 6.92 -10.24
C SER A 147 0.99 6.27 -9.20
N PRO A 148 -0.34 6.38 -9.37
CA PRO A 148 -1.30 5.63 -8.55
C PRO A 148 -1.05 4.11 -8.57
N LEU A 149 -0.59 3.57 -9.71
CA LEU A 149 -0.22 2.16 -9.83
C LEU A 149 0.98 1.82 -8.93
N GLU A 150 2.00 2.68 -8.89
CA GLU A 150 3.14 2.52 -7.98
C GLU A 150 2.72 2.67 -6.51
N PHE A 151 1.73 3.52 -6.23
CA PHE A 151 1.20 3.67 -4.87
C PHE A 151 0.58 2.38 -4.36
N ASN A 152 -0.03 1.58 -5.22
CA ASN A 152 -0.65 0.32 -4.83
C ASN A 152 0.36 -0.78 -4.46
N LYS A 153 1.68 -0.52 -4.53
CA LYS A 153 2.68 -1.54 -4.18
C LYS A 153 2.63 -2.04 -2.74
N PHE A 154 1.99 -1.32 -1.82
CA PHE A 154 1.77 -1.83 -0.46
C PHE A 154 0.69 -2.93 -0.41
N HIS A 155 -0.28 -2.93 -1.33
CA HIS A 155 -1.34 -3.95 -1.37
C HIS A 155 -0.73 -5.32 -1.63
N TYR A 156 0.26 -5.40 -2.53
CA TYR A 156 1.11 -6.56 -2.72
C TYR A 156 1.71 -7.08 -1.40
N LEU A 157 2.16 -6.19 -0.51
CA LEU A 157 2.77 -6.57 0.77
C LEU A 157 1.74 -7.11 1.78
N ILE A 158 0.57 -6.49 1.84
CA ILE A 158 -0.51 -6.87 2.76
C ILE A 158 -1.09 -8.22 2.35
N ASP A 159 -1.40 -8.37 1.06
CA ASP A 159 -2.15 -9.50 0.55
C ASP A 159 -1.32 -10.77 0.40
N HIS A 160 0.00 -10.66 0.16
CA HIS A 160 0.86 -11.81 -0.11
C HIS A 160 1.75 -12.21 1.07
N PHE A 161 2.06 -11.31 2.00
CA PHE A 161 3.03 -11.56 3.07
C PHE A 161 2.43 -11.65 4.49
N ASN A 162 1.12 -11.85 4.61
CA ASN A 162 0.43 -12.03 5.91
C ASN A 162 0.70 -10.90 6.91
N ILE A 163 0.85 -9.66 6.43
CA ILE A 163 0.95 -8.51 7.31
C ILE A 163 -0.48 -8.05 7.62
N PRO A 164 -0.94 -8.11 8.89
CA PRO A 164 -2.26 -7.62 9.23
C PRO A 164 -2.32 -6.11 8.99
N SER A 165 -3.37 -5.65 8.32
CA SER A 165 -3.57 -4.24 7.97
C SER A 165 -3.53 -3.32 9.19
N GLU A 166 -3.92 -3.85 10.35
CA GLU A 166 -3.96 -3.18 11.64
C GLU A 166 -2.56 -2.94 12.22
N ALA A 167 -1.57 -3.74 11.81
CA ALA A 167 -0.17 -3.52 12.16
C ALA A 167 0.46 -2.37 11.36
N LEU A 168 -0.25 -1.82 10.36
CA LEU A 168 0.23 -0.78 9.46
C LEU A 168 -0.44 0.57 9.74
N ASN A 169 0.27 1.65 9.42
CA ASN A 169 -0.24 3.01 9.47
C ASN A 169 0.32 3.85 8.31
N PHE A 170 -0.56 4.63 7.65
CA PHE A 170 -0.17 5.59 6.62
C PHE A 170 -0.24 7.00 7.17
N ASN A 171 0.89 7.72 7.20
CA ASN A 171 0.97 9.06 7.77
C ASN A 171 1.18 10.12 6.68
N PHE A 172 0.20 11.00 6.51
CA PHE A 172 0.21 12.04 5.48
C PHE A 172 1.06 13.20 6.01
N ARG A 173 2.24 13.40 5.44
CA ARG A 173 3.15 14.47 5.88
C ARG A 173 2.71 15.83 5.31
N GLU A 174 2.09 15.79 4.15
CA GLU A 174 1.52 16.89 3.38
C GLU A 174 0.47 17.66 4.18
N LEU A 175 -0.29 16.94 5.01
CA LEU A 175 -1.29 17.55 5.89
C LEU A 175 -0.73 18.03 7.23
N GLN A 176 0.59 17.97 7.48
CA GLN A 176 1.17 18.44 8.75
C GLN A 176 1.46 19.95 8.69
N PRO A 177 1.40 20.68 9.84
CA PRO A 177 1.61 22.13 9.86
C PRO A 177 2.94 22.57 9.23
N GLU A 178 4.02 21.81 9.48
CA GLU A 178 5.34 22.10 8.92
C GLU A 178 5.39 22.00 7.38
N HIS A 179 4.56 21.14 6.78
CA HIS A 179 4.50 21.00 5.33
C HIS A 179 3.68 22.13 4.71
N ALA A 180 2.53 22.46 5.30
CA ALA A 180 1.68 23.57 4.87
C ALA A 180 2.42 24.92 4.93
N GLN A 181 3.26 25.11 5.95
CA GLN A 181 4.08 26.33 6.12
C GLN A 181 5.36 26.33 5.28
N GLY A 182 5.61 25.32 4.45
CA GLY A 182 6.82 25.21 3.62
C GLY A 182 8.12 24.97 4.39
N ILE A 183 8.05 24.68 5.70
CA ILE A 183 9.21 24.51 6.58
C ILE A 183 9.89 23.15 6.33
N ASN A 184 9.11 22.09 6.14
CA ASN A 184 9.60 20.74 5.86
C ASN A 184 8.66 19.97 4.94
N GLN A 185 8.95 19.99 3.64
CA GLN A 185 8.22 19.22 2.64
C GLN A 185 8.72 17.77 2.59
N ARG A 186 8.20 16.93 3.49
CA ARG A 186 8.54 15.51 3.61
C ARG A 186 7.47 14.66 2.94
N ASN A 187 7.87 13.53 2.37
CA ASN A 187 6.95 12.57 1.76
C ASN A 187 6.07 11.88 2.81
N ALA A 188 4.87 11.45 2.41
CA ALA A 188 4.05 10.54 3.20
C ALA A 188 4.84 9.32 3.68
N GLN A 189 4.48 8.78 4.85
CA GLN A 189 5.21 7.69 5.49
C GLN A 189 4.35 6.45 5.62
N PHE A 190 4.93 5.33 5.19
CA PHE A 190 4.44 4.00 5.51
C PHE A 190 5.06 3.54 6.81
N ARG A 191 4.23 3.07 7.75
CA ARG A 191 4.65 2.73 9.10
C ARG A 191 4.14 1.36 9.49
N ILE A 192 4.98 0.59 10.17
CA ILE A 192 4.61 -0.71 10.75
C ILE A 192 4.95 -0.71 12.23
N TYR A 193 4.07 -1.26 13.07
CA TYR A 193 4.32 -1.33 14.51
C TYR A 193 5.64 -2.06 14.77
N LEU A 194 6.53 -1.43 15.54
CA LEU A 194 7.89 -1.90 15.71
C LEU A 194 7.94 -3.23 16.45
N ASN A 195 7.08 -3.43 17.46
CA ASN A 195 6.98 -4.71 18.16
C ASN A 195 6.46 -5.85 17.28
N TRP A 196 5.48 -5.57 16.41
CA TRP A 196 5.03 -6.53 15.40
C TRP A 196 6.18 -6.94 14.50
N TYR A 197 6.91 -5.96 13.96
CA TYR A 197 8.04 -6.17 13.07
C TYR A 197 9.15 -6.99 13.75
N LEU A 198 9.51 -6.63 14.99
CA LEU A 198 10.54 -7.32 15.78
C LEU A 198 10.19 -8.79 16.10
N HIS A 199 8.92 -9.11 16.32
CA HIS A 199 8.51 -10.48 16.62
C HIS A 199 8.45 -11.36 15.36
N HIS A 200 7.86 -10.84 14.27
CA HIS A 200 7.60 -11.66 13.07
C HIS A 200 8.78 -11.70 12.09
N ILE A 201 9.52 -10.58 11.97
CA ILE A 201 10.61 -10.40 11.01
C ILE A 201 11.95 -10.28 11.73
N GLY A 202 12.09 -9.29 12.60
CA GLY A 202 13.35 -8.92 13.28
C GLY A 202 14.14 -7.82 12.54
N LEU A 203 15.03 -7.14 13.26
CA LEU A 203 15.91 -6.11 12.70
C LEU A 203 17.25 -6.72 12.26
N PHE A 204 17.67 -6.50 11.03
CA PHE A 204 19.01 -6.92 10.58
C PHE A 204 20.10 -5.93 11.00
N ASN A 205 19.75 -4.66 11.21
CA ASN A 205 20.71 -3.62 11.53
C ASN A 205 20.99 -3.64 13.06
N PRO A 206 22.18 -4.06 13.50
CA PRO A 206 22.50 -4.15 14.93
C PRO A 206 22.48 -2.80 15.65
N TYR A 207 22.70 -1.68 14.93
CA TYR A 207 22.56 -0.34 15.51
C TYR A 207 21.10 0.00 15.79
N LYS A 208 20.19 -0.32 14.86
CA LYS A 208 18.73 -0.15 15.08
C LYS A 208 18.21 -1.10 16.15
N ALA A 209 18.75 -2.32 16.23
CA ALA A 209 18.42 -3.25 17.31
C ALA A 209 18.65 -2.62 18.68
N ARG A 210 19.80 -1.99 18.92
CA ARG A 210 20.08 -1.28 20.18
C ARG A 210 19.11 -0.11 20.46
N ILE A 211 18.64 0.57 19.42
CA ILE A 211 17.60 1.61 19.58
C ILE A 211 16.28 0.96 20.00
N ALA A 212 15.91 -0.16 19.40
CA ALA A 212 14.71 -0.90 19.77
C ALA A 212 14.80 -1.46 21.21
N GLU A 213 15.95 -1.97 21.63
CA GLU A 213 16.19 -2.40 23.02
C GLU A 213 15.98 -1.25 24.01
N HIS A 214 16.46 -0.05 23.67
CA HIS A 214 16.22 1.15 24.47
C HIS A 214 14.73 1.51 24.54
N VAL A 215 14.01 1.44 23.41
CA VAL A 215 12.57 1.74 23.34
C VAL A 215 11.73 0.77 24.16
N PHE A 216 11.99 -0.54 24.05
CA PHE A 216 11.20 -1.57 24.72
C PHE A 216 11.73 -1.95 26.11
N LYS A 217 12.90 -1.43 26.51
CA LYS A 217 13.58 -1.77 27.76
C LYS A 217 13.76 -3.28 27.92
N THR A 218 14.12 -3.95 26.84
CA THR A 218 14.30 -5.40 26.78
C THR A 218 15.44 -5.74 25.83
N THR A 219 16.11 -6.87 26.07
CA THR A 219 17.18 -7.38 25.19
C THR A 219 16.55 -8.15 24.04
N LEU A 220 17.01 -7.89 22.81
CA LEU A 220 16.56 -8.65 21.65
C LEU A 220 17.37 -9.93 21.49
N ILE A 221 16.73 -11.01 21.07
CA ILE A 221 17.39 -12.28 20.74
C ILE A 221 17.94 -12.17 19.32
N TYR A 222 19.21 -12.55 19.15
CA TYR A 222 19.81 -12.68 17.84
C TYR A 222 19.72 -14.14 17.36
N ASP A 223 19.16 -14.36 16.17
CA ASP A 223 18.97 -15.70 15.59
C ASP A 223 20.00 -16.06 14.51
N GLY A 224 21.11 -15.33 14.45
CA GLY A 224 22.13 -15.46 13.41
C GLY A 224 21.91 -14.55 12.20
N ILE A 225 20.73 -13.94 12.05
CA ILE A 225 20.45 -12.98 10.97
C ILE A 225 19.80 -11.71 11.51
N TYR A 226 18.82 -11.86 12.40
CA TYR A 226 17.99 -10.76 12.88
C TYR A 226 17.95 -10.69 14.41
N HIS A 227 17.75 -9.47 14.92
CA HIS A 227 17.46 -9.18 16.32
C HIS A 227 15.93 -9.10 16.54
N LYS A 228 15.40 -9.94 17.44
CA LYS A 228 13.96 -10.20 17.59
C LYS A 228 13.45 -10.15 19.02
N LEU A 229 12.14 -9.97 19.17
CA LEU A 229 11.43 -10.22 20.42
C LEU A 229 11.12 -11.72 20.56
N SER A 230 11.48 -12.32 21.69
CA SER A 230 11.13 -13.71 22.02
C SER A 230 9.64 -13.94 22.25
N TYR A 231 8.93 -12.90 22.64
CA TYR A 231 7.54 -12.99 23.08
C TYR A 231 6.60 -12.31 22.09
N PRO A 232 5.36 -12.82 21.95
CA PRO A 232 4.37 -12.20 21.11
C PRO A 232 3.99 -10.81 21.63
N PRO A 233 3.78 -9.82 20.75
CA PRO A 233 3.32 -8.50 21.15
C PRO A 233 1.95 -8.56 21.86
N THR A 234 1.81 -7.83 22.96
CA THR A 234 0.53 -7.68 23.69
C THR A 234 -0.32 -6.51 23.19
N THR A 235 0.23 -5.69 22.29
CA THR A 235 -0.46 -4.53 21.72
C THR A 235 -1.66 -4.99 20.90
N LYS A 236 -2.86 -4.52 21.28
CA LYS A 236 -4.03 -4.65 20.43
C LYS A 236 -3.91 -3.66 19.27
N TYR A 237 -3.72 -4.18 18.07
CA TYR A 237 -3.71 -3.37 16.86
C TYR A 237 -5.13 -2.94 16.53
N HIS A 238 -5.43 -1.65 16.66
CA HIS A 238 -6.78 -1.15 16.40
C HIS A 238 -6.92 -0.64 14.96
N GLY A 239 -7.52 -1.46 14.09
CA GLY A 239 -8.36 -1.04 12.95
C GLY A 239 -7.73 -1.07 11.55
N ASN A 240 -8.58 -1.31 10.54
CA ASN A 240 -8.28 -1.28 9.09
C ASN A 240 -8.02 0.14 8.55
N SER A 241 -7.53 1.06 9.40
CA SER A 241 -7.32 2.46 9.04
C SER A 241 -6.29 2.61 7.93
N PHE A 242 -5.39 1.64 7.77
CA PHE A 242 -4.34 1.73 6.77
C PHE A 242 -4.89 1.82 5.35
N THR A 243 -5.70 0.84 4.92
CA THR A 243 -6.31 0.80 3.58
C THR A 243 -7.21 2.01 3.35
N GLU A 244 -8.06 2.37 4.34
CA GLU A 244 -8.92 3.55 4.27
C GLU A 244 -8.11 4.84 4.08
N ARG A 245 -7.02 4.99 4.83
CA ARG A 245 -6.14 6.16 4.79
C ARG A 245 -5.33 6.23 3.50
N ALA A 246 -4.87 5.09 2.97
CA ALA A 246 -4.16 5.03 1.71
C ALA A 246 -5.07 5.50 0.56
N HIS A 247 -6.31 5.03 0.51
CA HIS A 247 -7.30 5.49 -0.47
C HIS A 247 -7.69 6.96 -0.28
N PHE A 248 -7.93 7.39 0.96
CA PHE A 248 -8.20 8.80 1.25
C PHE A 248 -7.07 9.69 0.73
N TYR A 249 -5.82 9.28 0.93
CA TYR A 249 -4.67 10.02 0.46
C TYR A 249 -4.63 10.10 -1.07
N LEU A 250 -4.78 8.98 -1.79
CA LEU A 250 -4.78 9.00 -3.26
C LEU A 250 -5.85 9.93 -3.83
N LYS A 251 -7.04 9.88 -3.24
CA LYS A 251 -8.20 10.61 -3.76
C LYS A 251 -8.17 12.11 -3.43
N ASN A 252 -7.72 12.46 -2.23
CA ASN A 252 -7.94 13.80 -1.68
C ASN A 252 -6.65 14.57 -1.40
N VAL A 253 -5.48 13.93 -1.45
CA VAL A 253 -4.19 14.55 -1.11
C VAL A 253 -3.21 14.47 -2.26
N TYR A 254 -3.08 13.31 -2.90
CA TYR A 254 -2.10 13.11 -3.96
C TYR A 254 -2.37 14.02 -5.17
N GLN A 255 -1.35 14.78 -5.58
CA GLN A 255 -1.38 15.72 -6.71
C GLN A 255 -2.51 16.77 -6.67
N GLN A 256 -3.10 17.01 -5.49
CA GLN A 256 -4.07 18.08 -5.30
C GLN A 256 -3.35 19.36 -4.90
N ASP A 257 -3.79 20.49 -5.44
CA ASP A 257 -3.36 21.81 -4.98
C ASP A 257 -4.19 22.15 -3.71
N LEU A 258 -3.57 21.99 -2.55
CA LEU A 258 -4.25 22.10 -1.26
C LEU A 258 -3.94 23.46 -0.61
N ASP A 259 -4.94 24.33 -0.54
CA ASP A 259 -4.87 25.54 0.29
C ASP A 259 -5.12 25.23 1.78
N ASP A 260 -4.82 26.19 2.65
CA ASP A 260 -4.94 26.02 4.11
C ASP A 260 -6.35 25.58 4.54
N LYS A 261 -7.39 26.10 3.87
CA LYS A 261 -8.80 25.76 4.13
C LYS A 261 -9.10 24.31 3.74
N SER A 262 -8.58 23.85 2.60
CA SER A 262 -8.73 22.48 2.12
C SER A 262 -7.98 21.51 3.05
N ILE A 263 -6.79 21.88 3.52
CA ILE A 263 -6.03 21.10 4.50
C ILE A 263 -6.82 20.97 5.81
N GLU A 264 -7.40 22.05 6.32
CA GLU A 264 -8.21 22.03 7.55
C GLU A 264 -9.43 21.11 7.41
N LYS A 265 -10.16 21.23 6.30
CA LYS A 265 -11.31 20.35 5.99
C LYS A 265 -10.90 18.87 5.89
N LEU A 266 -9.76 18.56 5.28
CA LEU A 266 -9.23 17.19 5.21
C LEU A 266 -8.83 16.67 6.60
N ARG A 267 -8.28 17.51 7.47
CA ARG A 267 -7.95 17.16 8.86
C ARG A 267 -9.21 16.88 9.70
N GLU A 268 -10.28 17.64 9.50
CA GLU A 268 -11.60 17.38 10.11
C GLU A 268 -12.16 16.04 9.66
N GLN A 269 -12.15 15.76 8.34
CA GLN A 269 -12.62 14.48 7.79
C GLN A 269 -11.84 13.27 8.30
N LEU A 270 -10.55 13.44 8.60
CA LEU A 270 -9.70 12.42 9.20
C LEU A 270 -9.85 12.31 10.73
N GLY A 271 -10.70 13.13 11.35
CA GLY A 271 -10.94 13.16 12.79
C GLY A 271 -9.75 13.66 13.61
N TRP A 272 -8.84 14.45 13.03
CA TRP A 272 -7.67 15.00 13.73
C TRP A 272 -8.04 16.23 14.58
N ILE A 273 -9.19 16.83 14.29
CA ILE A 273 -9.83 17.91 15.05
C ILE A 273 -11.13 17.32 15.61
N GLN A 274 -11.23 17.16 16.94
CA GLN A 274 -12.42 16.56 17.56
C GLN A 274 -13.50 17.60 17.87
N LYS A 275 -14.72 17.33 17.43
CA LYS A 275 -15.90 17.33 18.33
C LYS A 275 -16.41 15.89 18.39
N SER A 276 -16.67 15.42 19.61
CA SER A 276 -17.05 14.05 19.97
C SER A 276 -18.26 13.52 19.21
N GLU A 277 -18.20 12.26 18.77
CA GLU A 277 -19.05 11.17 19.29
C GLU A 277 -18.69 9.81 18.66
N GLU A 278 -19.04 8.75 19.39
CA GLU A 278 -18.71 7.34 19.16
C GLU A 278 -19.14 6.82 17.77
N PHE A 279 -18.20 6.21 17.04
CA PHE A 279 -18.52 5.37 15.88
C PHE A 279 -18.23 3.89 16.19
N LYS A 280 -19.30 3.10 16.33
CA LYS A 280 -19.26 1.64 16.42
C LYS A 280 -18.91 1.02 15.06
N ARG A 281 -18.09 -0.03 15.11
CA ARG A 281 -17.54 -0.82 13.98
C ARG A 281 -18.60 -1.75 13.36
N ASP A 282 -18.84 -1.62 12.05
CA ASP A 282 -18.81 -2.73 11.08
C ASP A 282 -18.83 -2.26 9.60
N SER A 283 -18.12 -2.98 8.71
CA SER A 283 -17.96 -2.79 7.24
C SER A 283 -17.35 -1.46 6.74
N LYS A 284 -16.06 -1.28 7.00
CA LYS A 284 -15.25 -0.07 6.74
C LYS A 284 -15.14 0.40 5.28
N ILE A 285 -14.86 -0.51 4.35
CA ILE A 285 -14.70 -0.19 2.91
C ILE A 285 -16.03 0.20 2.26
N ILE A 286 -17.09 -0.54 2.57
CA ILE A 286 -18.45 -0.28 2.06
C ILE A 286 -18.95 1.06 2.57
N ASN A 287 -18.77 1.38 3.85
CA ASN A 287 -19.17 2.68 4.40
C ASN A 287 -18.35 3.83 3.83
N PHE A 288 -17.04 3.65 3.66
CA PHE A 288 -16.20 4.65 3.00
C PHE A 288 -16.63 4.88 1.55
N TYR A 289 -16.84 3.82 0.77
CA TYR A 289 -17.33 3.92 -0.62
C TYR A 289 -18.70 4.58 -0.67
N ARG A 290 -19.60 4.22 0.26
CA ARG A 290 -20.94 4.81 0.39
C ARG A 290 -20.89 6.32 0.61
N ILE A 291 -19.97 6.81 1.42
CA ILE A 291 -19.84 8.23 1.75
C ILE A 291 -19.08 9.00 0.67
N SER A 292 -18.03 8.41 0.10
CA SER A 292 -17.07 9.13 -0.73
C SER A 292 -17.42 9.18 -2.22
N THR A 293 -18.34 8.36 -2.72
CA THR A 293 -18.76 8.38 -4.14
C THR A 293 -20.16 8.99 -4.32
N PRO A 294 -20.49 9.57 -5.49
CA PRO A 294 -21.83 10.09 -5.75
C PRO A 294 -22.93 9.02 -5.57
N ASN A 295 -24.11 9.41 -5.08
CA ASN A 295 -25.25 8.50 -4.92
C ASN A 295 -26.03 8.37 -6.22
N VAL A 296 -25.41 7.75 -7.23
CA VAL A 296 -26.02 7.45 -8.53
C VAL A 296 -25.92 5.96 -8.81
N CYS A 297 -26.79 5.43 -9.68
CA CYS A 297 -26.74 4.04 -10.11
C CYS A 297 -25.81 3.89 -11.32
N SER A 298 -24.67 3.21 -11.18
CA SER A 298 -23.70 3.01 -12.27
C SER A 298 -24.28 2.24 -13.47
N ALA A 299 -25.34 1.45 -13.29
CA ALA A 299 -25.93 0.66 -14.37
C ALA A 299 -27.00 1.40 -15.18
N CYS A 300 -27.66 2.43 -14.63
CA CYS A 300 -28.81 3.07 -15.28
C CYS A 300 -28.83 4.61 -15.21
N CYS A 301 -27.76 5.25 -14.74
CA CYS A 301 -27.70 6.71 -14.62
C CYS A 301 -27.80 7.46 -15.97
N GLY A 302 -27.51 6.80 -17.09
CA GLY A 302 -27.73 7.35 -18.43
C GLY A 302 -29.20 7.33 -18.86
N ASP A 303 -30.01 6.45 -18.28
CA ASP A 303 -31.41 6.24 -18.69
C ASP A 303 -32.41 6.89 -17.72
N TYR A 304 -32.07 6.94 -16.42
CA TYR A 304 -32.96 7.42 -15.37
C TYR A 304 -32.20 8.22 -14.31
N ASP A 305 -32.81 9.32 -13.85
CA ASP A 305 -32.35 10.06 -12.69
C ASP A 305 -32.55 9.20 -11.42
N ILE A 306 -31.57 9.20 -10.51
CA ILE A 306 -31.63 8.43 -9.26
C ILE A 306 -32.82 8.84 -8.39
N LYS A 307 -33.29 10.09 -8.49
CA LYS A 307 -34.46 10.58 -7.74
C LYS A 307 -35.77 9.87 -8.09
N GLU A 308 -35.84 9.32 -9.30
CA GLU A 308 -37.03 8.61 -9.82
C GLU A 308 -36.98 7.11 -9.49
N ARG A 309 -35.82 6.62 -9.04
CA ARG A 309 -35.51 5.20 -8.87
C ARG A 309 -35.11 4.82 -7.46
N SER A 310 -35.01 5.80 -6.57
CA SER A 310 -34.59 5.64 -5.19
C SER A 310 -35.24 6.70 -4.29
N PHE A 311 -34.98 6.61 -3.00
CA PHE A 311 -35.47 7.52 -1.96
C PHE A 311 -34.29 8.08 -1.17
N ILE A 312 -34.50 9.19 -0.47
CA ILE A 312 -33.47 9.78 0.40
C ILE A 312 -33.21 8.86 1.59
N SER A 313 -31.97 8.40 1.71
CA SER A 313 -31.49 7.66 2.89
C SER A 313 -31.31 8.64 4.03
N LEU A 314 -32.25 8.64 4.98
CA LEU A 314 -32.18 9.50 6.17
C LEU A 314 -30.89 9.30 6.98
N PRO A 315 -30.37 8.06 7.19
CA PRO A 315 -29.08 7.87 7.84
C PRO A 315 -27.92 8.53 7.08
N LEU A 316 -27.86 8.36 5.75
CA LEU A 316 -26.80 8.95 4.93
C LEU A 316 -26.91 10.48 4.87
N TYR A 317 -28.12 11.01 4.81
CA TYR A 317 -28.39 12.44 4.90
C TYR A 317 -27.91 13.02 6.23
N LYS A 318 -28.18 12.36 7.35
CA LYS A 318 -27.70 12.81 8.66
C LYS A 318 -26.17 12.87 8.75
N ILE A 319 -25.48 11.93 8.09
CA ILE A 319 -24.01 11.87 8.07
C ILE A 319 -23.42 12.92 7.13
N THR A 320 -23.95 13.04 5.92
CA THR A 320 -23.34 13.86 4.85
C THR A 320 -23.92 15.27 4.75
N GLN A 321 -25.10 15.50 5.35
CA GLN A 321 -25.93 16.70 5.21
C GLN A 321 -26.23 17.06 3.73
N ASN A 322 -26.14 16.07 2.84
CA ASN A 322 -26.32 16.27 1.40
C ASN A 322 -27.76 15.92 0.98
N PRO A 323 -28.53 16.85 0.40
CA PRO A 323 -29.90 16.58 -0.06
C PRO A 323 -29.98 15.49 -1.15
N ASN A 324 -28.86 15.18 -1.84
CA ASN A 324 -28.75 14.09 -2.81
C ASN A 324 -28.31 12.75 -2.17
N SER A 325 -28.67 12.51 -0.91
CA SER A 325 -28.35 11.27 -0.18
C SER A 325 -29.25 10.09 -0.57
N TYR A 326 -29.41 9.86 -1.87
CA TYR A 326 -30.25 8.77 -2.38
C TYR A 326 -29.72 7.39 -1.97
N TYR A 327 -30.64 6.49 -1.63
CA TYR A 327 -30.31 5.13 -1.23
C TYR A 327 -29.73 4.35 -2.43
N THR A 328 -28.59 3.72 -2.22
CA THR A 328 -27.94 2.84 -3.18
C THR A 328 -27.43 1.59 -2.47
N GLU A 329 -27.41 0.49 -3.20
CA GLU A 329 -26.82 -0.77 -2.77
C GLU A 329 -25.42 -0.87 -3.37
N ILE A 330 -24.47 -1.34 -2.57
CA ILE A 330 -23.09 -1.52 -3.02
C ILE A 330 -22.98 -2.95 -3.55
N HIS A 331 -22.51 -3.05 -4.79
CA HIS A 331 -22.41 -4.29 -5.54
C HIS A 331 -20.96 -4.55 -5.93
N HIS A 332 -20.48 -5.78 -5.71
CA HIS A 332 -19.23 -6.25 -6.28
C HIS A 332 -19.46 -6.65 -7.74
N VAL A 333 -18.82 -5.95 -8.67
CA VAL A 333 -19.01 -6.16 -10.11
C VAL A 333 -18.51 -7.54 -10.51
N VAL A 334 -17.35 -7.97 -10.03
CA VAL A 334 -16.81 -9.32 -10.21
C VAL A 334 -16.98 -10.12 -8.92
N SER A 335 -17.72 -11.23 -8.99
CA SER A 335 -17.87 -12.13 -7.84
C SER A 335 -16.85 -13.26 -7.85
N LEU A 336 -16.26 -13.57 -6.68
CA LEU A 336 -15.19 -14.57 -6.55
C LEU A 336 -15.58 -15.81 -5.72
N GLY A 337 -16.89 -16.06 -5.57
CA GLY A 337 -17.44 -17.25 -4.89
C GLY A 337 -17.73 -17.04 -3.39
N LYS A 338 -18.26 -18.07 -2.72
CA LYS A 338 -18.88 -17.96 -1.37
C LYS A 338 -17.93 -17.56 -0.23
N ASN A 339 -16.62 -17.74 -0.39
CA ASN A 339 -15.62 -17.50 0.68
C ASN A 339 -14.46 -16.58 0.26
N LYS A 340 -14.57 -15.93 -0.90
CA LYS A 340 -13.54 -15.04 -1.44
C LYS A 340 -14.28 -13.92 -2.14
N GLU A 341 -14.41 -12.76 -1.49
CA GLU A 341 -14.75 -11.52 -2.16
C GLU A 341 -13.51 -10.64 -2.07
N LEU A 342 -13.08 -10.06 -3.19
CA LEU A 342 -12.05 -9.03 -3.18
C LEU A 342 -12.78 -7.72 -2.86
N ASP A 343 -12.76 -7.35 -1.57
CA ASP A 343 -13.27 -6.07 -1.07
C ASP A 343 -12.29 -4.94 -1.41
N VAL A 344 -12.14 -4.67 -2.72
CA VAL A 344 -11.38 -3.54 -3.26
C VAL A 344 -12.35 -2.55 -3.88
N LEU A 345 -12.10 -1.24 -3.72
CA LEU A 345 -13.04 -0.20 -4.15
C LEU A 345 -13.30 -0.22 -5.66
N GLU A 346 -12.29 -0.60 -6.42
CA GLU A 346 -12.29 -0.75 -7.88
C GLU A 346 -13.22 -1.87 -8.35
N ASN A 347 -13.61 -2.79 -7.45
CA ASN A 347 -14.60 -3.82 -7.73
C ASN A 347 -16.02 -3.43 -7.24
N LEU A 348 -16.19 -2.27 -6.60
CA LEU A 348 -17.48 -1.83 -6.08
C LEU A 348 -18.18 -0.89 -7.07
N ALA A 349 -19.50 -1.01 -7.15
CA ALA A 349 -20.39 -0.10 -7.85
C ALA A 349 -21.61 0.22 -6.99
N LYS A 350 -22.14 1.45 -7.11
CA LYS A 350 -23.42 1.83 -6.50
C LYS A 350 -24.54 1.53 -7.48
N LEU A 351 -25.53 0.76 -7.04
CA LEU A 351 -26.70 0.40 -7.84
C LEU A 351 -27.97 0.84 -7.13
N CYS A 352 -28.99 1.21 -7.90
CA CYS A 352 -30.34 1.30 -7.35
C CYS A 352 -30.84 -0.11 -7.01
N PRO A 353 -31.81 -0.25 -6.08
CA PRO A 353 -32.32 -1.56 -5.67
C PRO A 353 -32.82 -2.42 -6.85
N THR A 354 -33.39 -1.79 -7.89
CA THR A 354 -33.85 -2.51 -9.08
C THR A 354 -32.69 -3.13 -9.86
N CYS A 355 -31.65 -2.34 -10.17
CA CYS A 355 -30.49 -2.82 -10.93
C CYS A 355 -29.69 -3.86 -10.12
N HIS A 356 -29.53 -3.65 -8.81
CA HIS A 356 -28.86 -4.61 -7.96
C HIS A 356 -29.59 -5.96 -7.92
N ARG A 357 -30.92 -5.94 -7.82
CA ARG A 357 -31.73 -7.16 -7.88
C ARG A 357 -31.64 -7.86 -9.24
N ALA A 358 -31.61 -7.11 -10.34
CA ALA A 358 -31.52 -7.65 -11.69
C ALA A 358 -30.17 -8.31 -12.00
N LEU A 359 -29.09 -7.92 -11.31
CA LEU A 359 -27.75 -8.52 -11.46
C LEU A 359 -27.53 -9.80 -10.63
N LYS A 360 -28.54 -10.30 -9.93
CA LYS A 360 -28.46 -11.63 -9.31
C LYS A 360 -28.53 -12.72 -10.38
N LYS A 361 -27.79 -13.82 -10.23
CA LYS A 361 -27.74 -14.88 -11.24
C LYS A 361 -29.16 -15.40 -11.54
N GLY A 362 -29.55 -15.36 -12.81
CA GLY A 362 -30.85 -15.82 -13.29
C GLY A 362 -32.06 -14.99 -12.82
N SER A 363 -31.87 -13.79 -12.27
CA SER A 363 -32.99 -12.93 -11.83
C SER A 363 -33.61 -12.07 -12.93
N SER A 364 -32.96 -12.00 -14.10
CA SER A 364 -33.46 -11.34 -15.30
C SER A 364 -32.86 -11.97 -16.56
N GLU A 365 -33.34 -11.59 -17.74
CA GLU A 365 -32.82 -12.08 -19.02
C GLU A 365 -31.33 -11.77 -19.17
N GLU A 366 -30.57 -12.73 -19.71
CA GLU A 366 -29.12 -12.65 -19.85
C GLU A 366 -28.66 -11.37 -20.56
N GLU A 367 -29.29 -11.03 -21.68
CA GLU A 367 -28.98 -9.81 -22.43
C GLU A 367 -29.23 -8.53 -21.62
N PHE A 368 -30.24 -8.53 -20.76
CA PHE A 368 -30.50 -7.42 -19.85
C PHE A 368 -29.40 -7.30 -18.80
N GLN A 369 -28.95 -8.42 -18.22
CA GLN A 369 -27.84 -8.45 -17.25
C GLN A 369 -26.53 -7.99 -17.89
N LYS A 370 -26.19 -8.51 -19.07
CA LYS A 370 -25.02 -8.10 -19.84
C LYS A 370 -25.06 -6.62 -20.21
N ARG A 371 -26.24 -6.07 -20.52
CA ARG A 371 -26.42 -4.63 -20.74
C ARG A 371 -26.16 -3.81 -19.47
N LEU A 372 -26.65 -4.24 -18.31
CA LEU A 372 -26.36 -3.56 -17.04
C LEU A 372 -24.86 -3.61 -16.70
N ILE A 373 -24.20 -4.75 -16.89
CA ILE A 373 -22.74 -4.90 -16.72
C ILE A 373 -22.01 -3.94 -17.65
N ARG A 374 -22.35 -3.93 -18.94
CA ARG A 374 -21.78 -3.01 -19.94
C ARG A 374 -21.86 -1.55 -19.49
N ASN A 375 -23.03 -1.14 -18.99
CA ASN A 375 -23.23 0.22 -18.51
C ASN A 375 -22.36 0.52 -17.29
N ILE A 376 -22.23 -0.40 -16.34
CA ILE A 376 -21.34 -0.24 -15.17
C ILE A 376 -19.90 0.00 -15.64
N LEU A 377 -19.38 -0.82 -16.55
CA LEU A 377 -18.00 -0.68 -17.05
C LEU A 377 -17.78 0.61 -17.83
N ASN A 378 -18.77 1.06 -18.61
CA ASN A 378 -18.68 2.32 -19.35
C ASN A 378 -18.71 3.55 -18.44
N HIS A 379 -19.48 3.51 -17.34
CA HIS A 379 -19.62 4.63 -16.43
C HIS A 379 -18.55 4.66 -15.32
N ASN A 380 -17.90 3.53 -15.04
CA ASN A 380 -16.90 3.43 -13.99
C ASN A 380 -15.60 2.78 -14.52
N LYS A 381 -14.62 3.64 -14.82
CA LYS A 381 -13.31 3.23 -15.35
C LYS A 381 -12.58 2.27 -14.41
N ASP A 382 -12.70 2.46 -13.09
CA ASP A 382 -12.04 1.61 -12.10
C ASP A 382 -12.59 0.17 -12.18
N ASN A 383 -13.91 0.01 -12.40
CA ASN A 383 -14.50 -1.32 -12.59
C ASN A 383 -14.02 -1.99 -13.89
N LEU A 384 -13.83 -1.21 -14.96
CA LEU A 384 -13.29 -1.71 -16.24
C LEU A 384 -11.84 -2.17 -16.09
N GLU A 385 -10.97 -1.32 -15.54
CA GLU A 385 -9.56 -1.64 -15.33
C GLU A 385 -9.40 -2.86 -14.41
N PHE A 386 -10.22 -2.96 -13.35
CA PHE A 386 -10.24 -4.11 -12.47
C PHE A 386 -10.68 -5.40 -13.19
N ALA A 387 -11.71 -5.32 -14.03
CA ALA A 387 -12.16 -6.47 -14.82
C ALA A 387 -11.10 -6.91 -15.84
N GLN A 388 -10.46 -5.97 -16.54
CA GLN A 388 -9.35 -6.23 -17.48
C GLN A 388 -8.20 -6.94 -16.79
N LEU A 389 -7.77 -6.43 -15.64
CA LEU A 389 -6.74 -7.04 -14.81
C LEU A 389 -7.15 -8.45 -14.37
N ARG A 390 -8.39 -8.62 -13.92
CA ARG A 390 -8.86 -9.90 -13.35
C ARG A 390 -9.03 -10.99 -14.40
N PHE A 391 -9.47 -10.64 -15.60
CA PHE A 391 -9.79 -11.60 -16.65
C PHE A 391 -8.74 -11.69 -17.75
N GLU A 392 -7.65 -10.93 -17.62
CA GLU A 392 -6.49 -10.92 -18.50
C GLU A 392 -6.88 -10.68 -19.97
N THR A 393 -7.80 -9.74 -20.18
CA THR A 393 -8.28 -9.40 -21.52
C THR A 393 -8.76 -7.95 -21.57
N ASP A 394 -8.42 -7.27 -22.66
CA ASP A 394 -8.95 -5.95 -23.00
C ASP A 394 -10.18 -6.03 -23.90
N ASP A 395 -10.57 -7.23 -24.34
CA ASP A 395 -11.76 -7.41 -25.18
C ASP A 395 -13.04 -7.17 -24.36
N PHE A 396 -13.71 -6.07 -24.68
CA PHE A 396 -14.83 -5.56 -23.89
C PHE A 396 -16.04 -6.50 -23.86
N LEU A 397 -16.30 -7.22 -24.97
CA LEU A 397 -17.40 -8.19 -25.01
C LEU A 397 -17.09 -9.42 -24.15
N THR A 398 -15.86 -9.95 -24.27
CA THR A 398 -15.38 -11.05 -23.41
C THR A 398 -15.43 -10.68 -21.94
N LEU A 399 -15.11 -9.43 -21.57
CA LEU A 399 -15.24 -8.97 -20.18
C LEU A 399 -16.68 -9.03 -19.67
N ILE A 400 -17.64 -8.58 -20.48
CA ILE A 400 -19.06 -8.61 -20.12
C ILE A 400 -19.52 -10.05 -19.88
N ASP A 401 -19.14 -10.97 -20.76
CA ASP A 401 -19.49 -12.39 -20.65
C ASP A 401 -18.88 -13.01 -19.38
N LYS A 402 -17.58 -12.80 -19.13
CA LYS A 402 -16.91 -13.33 -17.94
C LYS A 402 -17.47 -12.76 -16.63
N ILE A 403 -17.87 -11.49 -16.61
CA ILE A 403 -18.54 -10.90 -15.44
C ILE A 403 -19.91 -11.53 -15.24
N HIS A 404 -20.69 -11.69 -16.30
CA HIS A 404 -22.02 -12.31 -16.26
C HIS A 404 -21.96 -13.74 -15.72
N GLU A 405 -21.00 -14.54 -16.18
CA GLU A 405 -20.75 -15.90 -15.70
C GLU A 405 -20.44 -15.93 -14.19
N SER A 406 -19.80 -14.88 -13.68
CA SER A 406 -19.40 -14.72 -12.28
C SER A 406 -20.52 -14.26 -11.34
N LEU A 407 -21.69 -13.84 -11.86
CA LEU A 407 -22.82 -13.39 -11.02
C LEU A 407 -23.26 -14.47 -10.03
N LYS A 408 -23.77 -14.04 -8.87
CA LYS A 408 -24.24 -14.90 -7.77
C LYS A 408 -25.76 -14.94 -7.65
#